data_AF-A0A2N0WQ81-F1
#
_entry.id   AF-A0A2N0WQ81-F1
#
_cell.length_a   1.000
_cell.length_b   1.000
_cell.length_c   1.000
_cell.angle_alpha   90.00
_cell.angle_beta   90.00
_cell.angle_gamma   90.00
#
_symmetry.space_group_name_H-M   'P 1'
#
loop_
_entity.id
_entity.type
_entity.pdbx_description
1 polymer ?
#
loop_
_entity_poly.entity_id
_entity_poly.type
_entity_poly.pdbx_seq_one_letter_code
_entity_poly.pdbx_strand_id
1 'polypeptide(L)'
;MFTQLTEQFNTAIKSFNNADQVTTAMKPFNSLVEMNTKTVEQLINQQTALMTTIMNDSVAQSKALSEQTDFAAAIESQKVFVEALQEKVTASTKEAYDVVTKTSEEVISLVQGTVSEANVFAK
;
A
#
# COMPACT_ATOMS: atom_id res chain seq x y z
N MET A 1 24.69 -9.62 -10.79
CA MET A 1 23.82 -9.47 -9.60
C MET A 1 22.70 -10.48 -9.57
N PHE A 2 21.77 -10.52 -10.53
CA PHE A 2 20.60 -11.42 -10.48
C PHE A 2 20.99 -12.92 -10.45
N THR A 3 21.92 -13.34 -11.32
CA THR A 3 22.44 -14.72 -11.36
C THR A 3 23.10 -15.14 -10.05
N GLN A 4 23.81 -14.20 -9.42
CA GLN A 4 24.53 -14.39 -8.16
C GLN A 4 23.55 -14.53 -6.97
N LEU A 5 22.46 -13.76 -6.99
CA LEU A 5 21.37 -13.86 -6.03
C LEU A 5 20.68 -15.23 -6.12
N THR A 6 20.42 -15.69 -7.35
CA THR A 6 19.80 -17.01 -7.61
C THR A 6 20.71 -18.16 -7.18
N GLU A 7 22.03 -18.06 -7.39
CA GLU A 7 23.00 -19.05 -6.93
C GLU A 7 23.12 -19.09 -5.40
N GLN A 8 23.12 -17.93 -4.73
CA GLN A 8 23.14 -17.86 -3.27
C GLN A 8 21.86 -18.44 -2.66
N PHE A 9 20.69 -18.14 -3.26
CA PHE A 9 19.42 -18.72 -2.84
C PHE A 9 19.41 -20.26 -3.02
N ASN A 10 19.86 -20.76 -4.17
CA ASN A 10 19.96 -22.20 -4.42
C ASN A 10 20.93 -22.90 -3.46
N THR A 11 22.03 -22.24 -3.11
CA THR A 11 23.01 -22.79 -2.16
C THR A 11 22.44 -22.82 -0.75
N ALA A 12 21.75 -21.76 -0.33
CA ALA A 12 21.06 -21.71 0.96
C ALA A 12 19.96 -22.79 1.07
N ILE A 13 19.13 -22.95 0.04
CA ILE A 13 18.10 -24.00 -0.03
C ILE A 13 18.72 -25.41 0.09
N LYS A 14 19.84 -25.67 -0.59
CA LYS A 14 20.55 -26.95 -0.54
C LYS A 14 21.28 -27.20 0.79
N SER A 15 21.53 -26.16 1.58
CA SER A 15 22.18 -26.28 2.89
C SER A 15 21.24 -26.73 4.01
N PHE A 16 19.92 -26.72 3.76
CA PHE A 16 18.92 -27.26 4.69
C PHE A 16 18.82 -28.77 4.53
N ASN A 17 19.09 -29.51 5.62
CA ASN A 17 19.20 -30.97 5.60
C ASN A 17 17.90 -31.69 6.03
N ASN A 18 16.82 -30.96 6.34
CA ASN A 18 15.50 -31.53 6.61
C ASN A 18 14.36 -30.65 6.06
N ALA A 19 13.19 -31.27 5.81
CA ALA A 19 12.04 -30.59 5.24
C ALA A 19 11.52 -29.45 6.13
N ASP A 20 11.62 -29.58 7.46
CA ASP A 20 11.17 -28.57 8.41
C ASP A 20 11.98 -27.27 8.35
N GLN A 21 13.29 -27.34 8.09
CA GLN A 21 14.13 -26.17 7.88
C GLN A 21 13.80 -25.46 6.56
N VAL A 22 13.52 -26.22 5.48
CA VAL A 22 13.07 -25.67 4.20
C VAL A 22 11.72 -24.97 4.36
N THR A 23 10.76 -25.60 5.06
CA THR A 23 9.45 -25.00 5.35
C THR A 23 9.59 -23.73 6.18
N THR A 24 10.47 -23.72 7.17
CA THR A 24 10.74 -22.54 8.01
C THR A 24 11.40 -21.41 7.21
N ALA A 25 12.36 -21.74 6.33
CA ALA A 25 13.03 -20.77 5.46
C ALA A 25 12.11 -20.14 4.41
N MET A 26 11.02 -20.81 4.02
CA MET A 26 10.04 -20.27 3.08
C MET A 26 8.93 -19.43 3.73
N LYS A 27 8.71 -19.53 5.06
CA LYS A 27 7.68 -18.75 5.75
C LYS A 27 7.81 -17.23 5.53
N PRO A 28 9.01 -16.61 5.63
CA PRO A 28 9.17 -15.19 5.38
C PRO A 28 8.81 -14.81 3.94
N PHE A 29 9.13 -15.65 2.96
CA PHE A 29 8.73 -15.41 1.56
C PHE A 29 7.22 -15.42 1.39
N ASN A 30 6.51 -16.37 2.00
CA ASN A 30 5.05 -16.40 1.96
C ASN A 30 4.44 -15.15 2.61
N SER A 31 4.96 -14.74 3.77
CA SER A 31 4.52 -13.53 4.46
C SER A 31 4.81 -12.26 3.65
N LEU A 32 5.93 -12.18 2.94
CA LEU A 32 6.24 -11.06 2.04
C LEU A 32 5.26 -10.96 0.86
N VAL A 33 4.93 -12.10 0.24
CA VAL A 33 3.95 -12.14 -0.86
C VAL A 33 2.59 -11.69 -0.36
N GLU A 34 2.13 -12.22 0.78
CA GLU A 34 0.84 -11.86 1.38
C GLU A 34 0.79 -10.36 1.73
N MET A 35 1.85 -9.82 2.32
CA MET A 35 1.93 -8.42 2.72
C MET A 35 1.90 -7.49 1.50
N ASN A 36 2.63 -7.83 0.43
CA ASN A 36 2.60 -7.08 -0.83
C ASN A 36 1.22 -7.12 -1.48
N THR A 37 0.57 -8.30 -1.52
CA THR A 37 -0.80 -8.44 -2.04
C THR A 37 -1.77 -7.55 -1.27
N LYS A 38 -1.77 -7.61 0.07
CA LYS A 38 -2.64 -6.77 0.91
C LYS A 38 -2.36 -5.28 0.70
N THR A 39 -1.10 -4.88 0.57
CA THR A 39 -0.71 -3.49 0.31
C THR A 39 -1.29 -3.00 -1.01
N VAL A 40 -1.14 -3.80 -2.08
CA VAL A 40 -1.69 -3.47 -3.40
C VAL A 40 -3.22 -3.40 -3.35
N GLU A 41 -3.89 -4.36 -2.69
CA GLU A 41 -5.34 -4.34 -2.52
C GLU A 41 -5.81 -3.08 -1.78
N GLN A 42 -5.12 -2.68 -0.71
CA GLN A 42 -5.43 -1.44 0.02
C GLN A 42 -5.28 -0.20 -0.87
N LEU A 43 -4.18 -0.10 -1.62
CA LEU A 43 -3.93 1.03 -2.52
C LEU A 43 -4.97 1.10 -3.64
N ILE A 44 -5.36 -0.04 -4.22
CA ILE A 44 -6.44 -0.11 -5.22
C ILE A 44 -7.76 0.37 -4.62
N ASN A 45 -8.11 -0.11 -3.43
CA ASN A 45 -9.35 0.29 -2.76
C ASN A 45 -9.37 1.80 -2.44
N GLN A 46 -8.25 2.36 -1.98
CA GLN A 46 -8.11 3.80 -1.75
C GLN A 46 -8.29 4.61 -3.04
N GLN A 47 -7.65 4.17 -4.14
CA GLN A 47 -7.77 4.84 -5.44
C GLN A 47 -9.19 4.79 -5.99
N THR A 48 -9.87 3.65 -5.84
CA THR A 48 -11.28 3.50 -6.21
C THR A 48 -12.17 4.42 -5.37
N ALA A 49 -11.98 4.45 -4.05
CA ALA A 49 -12.76 5.30 -3.16
C ALA A 49 -12.58 6.79 -3.46
N LEU A 50 -11.34 7.24 -3.71
CA LEU A 50 -11.05 8.62 -4.12
C LEU A 50 -11.79 8.96 -5.42
N MET A 51 -11.68 8.10 -6.44
CA MET A 51 -12.30 8.36 -7.74
C MET A 51 -13.83 8.40 -7.65
N THR A 52 -14.44 7.44 -6.95
CA THR A 52 -15.90 7.43 -6.71
C THR A 52 -16.35 8.70 -6.00
N THR A 53 -15.58 9.14 -5.00
CA THR A 53 -15.89 10.36 -4.25
C THR A 53 -15.81 11.59 -5.14
N ILE A 54 -14.74 11.75 -5.92
CA ILE A 54 -14.59 12.88 -6.85
C ILE A 54 -15.72 12.90 -7.89
N MET A 55 -16.09 11.75 -8.44
CA MET A 55 -17.20 11.65 -9.39
C MET A 55 -18.52 12.10 -8.75
N ASN A 56 -18.84 11.61 -7.55
CA ASN A 56 -20.06 11.98 -6.85
C ASN A 56 -20.10 13.47 -6.50
N ASP A 57 -18.99 14.02 -5.99
CA ASP A 57 -18.88 15.44 -5.68
C ASP A 57 -19.03 16.29 -6.94
N SER A 58 -18.46 15.85 -8.07
CA SER A 58 -18.56 16.56 -9.35
C SER A 58 -20.00 16.60 -9.86
N VAL A 59 -20.75 15.49 -9.73
CA VAL A 59 -22.18 15.44 -10.07
C VAL A 59 -22.98 16.38 -9.16
N ALA A 60 -22.72 16.37 -7.86
CA ALA A 60 -23.37 17.25 -6.90
C ALA A 60 -23.10 18.74 -7.21
N GLN A 61 -21.85 19.08 -7.50
CA GLN A 61 -21.45 20.44 -7.86
C GLN A 61 -22.09 20.89 -9.18
N SER A 62 -22.11 20.02 -10.20
CA SER A 62 -22.75 20.32 -11.48
C SER A 62 -24.23 20.64 -11.29
N LYS A 63 -24.92 19.86 -10.44
CA LYS A 63 -26.32 20.11 -10.09
C LYS A 63 -26.47 21.45 -9.38
N ALA A 64 -25.66 21.71 -8.35
CA ALA A 64 -25.70 22.96 -7.59
C ALA A 64 -25.47 24.19 -8.48
N LEU A 65 -24.53 24.12 -9.43
CA LEU A 65 -24.28 25.20 -10.38
C LEU A 65 -25.41 25.38 -11.38
N SER A 66 -26.06 24.29 -11.82
CA SER A 66 -27.18 24.37 -12.77
C SER A 66 -28.42 25.06 -12.18
N GLU A 67 -28.58 25.01 -10.86
CA GLU A 67 -29.69 25.61 -10.12
C GLU A 67 -29.35 27.04 -9.62
N GLN A 68 -28.08 27.46 -9.73
CA GLN A 68 -27.60 28.74 -9.21
C GLN A 68 -27.77 29.87 -10.24
N THR A 69 -28.51 30.92 -9.85
CA THR A 69 -28.77 32.11 -10.69
C THR A 69 -27.86 33.28 -10.35
N ASP A 70 -27.26 33.31 -9.16
CA ASP A 70 -26.28 34.31 -8.74
C ASP A 70 -24.87 33.87 -9.14
N PHE A 71 -24.28 34.64 -10.05
CA PHE A 71 -22.93 34.39 -10.57
C PHE A 71 -21.84 34.47 -9.48
N ALA A 72 -21.95 35.41 -8.53
CA ALA A 72 -20.96 35.52 -7.46
C ALA A 72 -21.05 34.31 -6.52
N ALA A 73 -22.26 33.86 -6.21
CA ALA A 73 -22.47 32.65 -5.42
C ALA A 73 -21.99 31.38 -6.16
N ALA A 74 -22.15 31.32 -7.49
CA ALA A 74 -21.63 30.23 -8.31
C ALA A 74 -20.09 30.15 -8.26
N ILE A 75 -19.40 31.29 -8.31
CA ILE A 75 -17.93 31.35 -8.18
C ILE A 75 -17.48 30.85 -6.81
N GLU A 76 -18.10 31.33 -5.72
CA GLU A 76 -17.70 30.88 -4.37
C GLU A 76 -17.96 29.39 -4.18
N SER A 77 -19.09 28.88 -4.69
CA SER A 77 -19.39 27.44 -4.69
C SER A 77 -18.33 26.63 -5.45
N GLN A 78 -17.92 27.09 -6.64
CA GLN A 78 -16.88 26.42 -7.42
C GLN A 78 -15.52 26.45 -6.72
N LYS A 79 -15.20 27.54 -6.01
CA LYS A 79 -13.98 27.66 -5.20
C LYS A 79 -13.97 26.66 -4.05
N VAL A 80 -15.05 26.60 -3.27
CA VAL A 80 -15.19 25.63 -2.16
C VAL A 80 -15.04 24.19 -2.66
N PHE A 81 -15.66 23.86 -3.80
CA PHE A 81 -15.51 22.55 -4.42
C PHE A 81 -14.05 22.22 -4.78
N VAL A 82 -13.30 23.18 -5.33
CA VAL A 82 -11.88 22.99 -5.68
C VAL A 82 -11.01 22.81 -4.43
N GLU A 83 -11.26 23.59 -3.38
CA GLU A 83 -10.56 23.45 -2.09
C GLU A 83 -10.81 22.06 -1.48
N ALA A 84 -12.06 21.59 -1.50
CA ALA A 84 -12.42 20.25 -1.03
C ALA A 84 -11.76 19.14 -1.87
N LEU A 85 -11.70 19.29 -3.20
CA LEU A 85 -10.98 18.34 -4.06
C LEU A 85 -9.49 18.28 -3.71
N GLN A 86 -8.86 19.43 -3.51
CA GLN A 86 -7.44 19.52 -3.13
C GLN A 86 -7.19 18.81 -1.79
N GLU A 87 -8.06 19.02 -0.80
CA GLU A 87 -7.99 18.35 0.49
C GLU A 87 -8.09 16.83 0.34
N LYS A 88 -9.07 16.32 -0.43
CA LYS A 88 -9.27 14.88 -0.65
C LYS A 88 -8.08 14.21 -1.31
N VAL A 89 -7.52 14.83 -2.35
CA VAL A 89 -6.33 14.30 -3.03
C VAL A 89 -5.12 14.30 -2.09
N THR A 90 -4.94 15.35 -1.29
CA THR A 90 -3.85 15.44 -0.32
C THR A 90 -3.98 14.39 0.79
N ALA A 91 -5.19 14.21 1.33
CA ALA A 91 -5.48 13.19 2.32
C ALA A 91 -5.22 11.78 1.77
N SER A 92 -5.71 11.48 0.57
CA SER A 92 -5.47 10.18 -0.08
C SER A 92 -3.99 9.91 -0.34
N THR A 93 -3.22 10.93 -0.71
CA THR A 93 -1.76 10.80 -0.88
C THR A 93 -1.08 10.46 0.44
N LYS A 94 -1.49 11.11 1.53
CA LYS A 94 -0.97 10.82 2.88
C LYS A 94 -1.31 9.40 3.31
N GLU A 95 -2.55 8.98 3.12
CA GLU A 95 -2.98 7.61 3.44
C GLU A 95 -2.22 6.55 2.66
N ALA A 96 -1.97 6.77 1.36
CA ALA A 96 -1.16 5.86 0.54
C ALA A 96 0.30 5.79 1.04
N TYR A 97 0.87 6.93 1.44
CA TYR A 97 2.20 6.97 2.04
C TYR A 97 2.26 6.21 3.37
N ASP A 98 1.25 6.36 4.22
CA ASP A 98 1.15 5.67 5.51
C ASP A 98 1.05 4.15 5.31
N VAL A 99 0.26 3.69 4.33
CA VAL A 99 0.16 2.27 3.96
C VAL A 99 1.53 1.70 3.57
N VAL A 100 2.24 2.37 2.65
CA VAL A 100 3.56 1.89 2.18
C VAL A 100 4.61 1.92 3.29
N THR A 101 4.60 2.96 4.12
CA THR A 101 5.51 3.09 5.27
C THR A 101 5.28 1.94 6.25
N LYS A 102 4.02 1.68 6.63
CA LYS A 102 3.67 0.59 7.52
C LYS A 102 4.07 -0.78 6.97
N THR A 103 3.79 -1.05 5.69
CA THR A 103 4.23 -2.27 5.02
C THR A 103 5.75 -2.42 5.08
N SER A 104 6.50 -1.34 4.87
CA SER A 104 7.96 -1.36 4.95
C SER A 104 8.46 -1.72 6.35
N GLU A 105 7.83 -1.18 7.40
CA GLU A 105 8.12 -1.51 8.79
C GLU A 105 7.82 -2.99 9.10
N GLU A 106 6.69 -3.51 8.62
CA GLU A 106 6.31 -4.91 8.76
C GLU A 106 7.30 -5.86 8.05
N VAL A 107 7.79 -5.49 6.86
CA VAL A 107 8.86 -6.22 6.15
C VAL A 107 10.15 -6.25 6.98
N ILE A 108 10.57 -5.11 7.53
CA ILE A 108 11.78 -5.02 8.35
C ILE A 108 11.65 -5.92 9.59
N SER A 109 10.50 -5.86 10.27
CA SER A 109 10.21 -6.69 11.44
C SER A 109 10.24 -8.19 11.10
N LEU A 110 9.69 -8.59 9.94
CA LEU A 110 9.70 -9.97 9.47
C LEU A 110 11.14 -10.48 9.24
N VAL A 111 11.99 -9.68 8.61
CA VAL A 111 13.41 -10.03 8.38
C VAL A 111 14.16 -10.13 9.70
N GLN A 112 13.97 -9.17 10.63
CA GLN A 112 14.60 -9.19 11.95
C GLN A 112 14.17 -10.41 12.79
N GLY A 113 12.88 -10.76 12.76
CA GLY A 113 12.35 -11.95 13.41
C GLY A 113 12.99 -13.23 12.87
N THR A 114 13.11 -13.32 11.54
CA THR A 114 13.74 -14.48 10.87
C THR A 114 15.23 -14.62 11.25
N VAL A 115 15.99 -13.53 11.29
CA VAL A 115 17.41 -13.54 11.70
C VAL A 115 17.55 -13.95 13.17
N SER A 116 16.63 -13.49 14.02
CA SER A 116 16.62 -13.85 15.45
C SER A 116 16.30 -15.33 15.65
N GLU A 117 15.31 -15.88 14.94
CA GLU A 117 14.98 -17.31 14.98
C GLU A 117 16.09 -18.18 14.40
N ALA A 118 16.72 -17.79 13.28
CA ALA A 118 17.83 -18.52 12.69
C ALA A 118 19.06 -18.62 13.62
N ASN A 119 19.35 -17.55 14.39
CA ASN A 119 20.41 -17.56 15.41
C ASN A 119 20.12 -18.51 16.59
N VAL A 120 18.86 -18.85 16.84
CA VAL A 120 18.48 -19.84 17.87
C VAL A 120 18.76 -21.27 17.41
N PHE A 121 18.67 -21.56 16.11
CA PHE A 121 18.98 -22.88 15.53
C PHE A 121 20.48 -23.11 15.23
N ALA A 122 21.31 -22.06 15.31
CA ALA A 122 22.76 -22.14 15.12
C ALA A 122 23.55 -22.46 16.41
N LYS A 123 22.85 -22.69 17.53
CA LYS A 123 23.39 -23.12 18.83
C LYS A 123 23.02 -24.58 19.09
#